data_AF-A0A3D4YQD3-F1
#
_entry.id   AF-A0A3D4YQD3-F1
#
_cell.length_a   1.000
_cell.length_b   1.000
_cell.length_c   1.000
_cell.angle_alpha   90.00
_cell.angle_beta   90.00
_cell.angle_gamma   90.00
#
_symmetry.space_group_name_H-M   'P 1'
#
loop_
_entity.id
_entity.type
_entity.pdbx_description
1 polymer ?
#
loop_
_entity_poly.entity_id
_entity_poly.type
_entity_poly.pdbx_seq_one_letter_code
_entity_poly.pdbx_strand_id
1 'polypeptide(L)'
;MGSGVAYHPHEFYTLSTLDGDYDGPSQNYLDVYVEHNYLNGGRPRFEFQDNKSVNYSYGAVPNNLITTTENRSTGGCNGVVESNIYSECFNFGTYWYNDKQLTGPVVFQPNPGPGYKNDWNFVEAYFQLNTIVNGVGQADGVAQYWFNGTLIIDRHDILYRTGAHPTL
;
A
#
# COMPACT_ATOMS: atom_id res chain seq x y z
N MET A 1 9.73 4.88 -20.55
CA MET A 1 10.08 5.04 -19.13
C MET A 1 9.44 6.35 -18.70
N GLY A 2 8.83 6.41 -17.52
CA GLY A 2 8.40 7.68 -16.92
C GLY A 2 9.61 8.57 -16.59
N SER A 3 9.66 9.14 -15.39
CA SER A 3 10.74 10.06 -14.98
C SER A 3 12.13 9.42 -14.81
N GLY A 4 12.27 8.08 -14.87
CA GLY A 4 13.56 7.40 -14.79
C GLY A 4 14.19 7.39 -13.39
N VAL A 5 13.40 7.74 -12.37
CA VAL A 5 13.80 7.69 -10.97
C VAL A 5 13.10 6.51 -10.28
N ALA A 6 13.71 5.97 -9.22
CA ALA A 6 13.26 4.73 -8.57
C ALA A 6 11.94 4.84 -7.78
N TYR A 7 11.37 6.04 -7.68
CA TYR A 7 10.21 6.37 -6.84
C TYR A 7 9.02 6.91 -7.66
N HIS A 8 9.01 6.69 -8.98
CA HIS A 8 7.99 7.17 -9.92
C HIS A 8 7.90 6.27 -11.16
N PRO A 9 6.76 6.24 -11.88
CA PRO A 9 5.56 7.03 -11.64
C PRO A 9 4.46 6.28 -10.85
N HIS A 10 3.77 7.00 -9.97
CA HIS A 10 2.46 6.60 -9.45
C HIS A 10 1.37 7.02 -10.45
N GLU A 11 0.43 6.11 -10.72
CA GLU A 11 -0.77 6.33 -11.54
C GLU A 11 -1.86 7.04 -10.71
N PHE A 12 -2.07 6.57 -9.48
CA PHE A 12 -2.98 7.19 -8.51
C PHE A 12 -2.28 7.30 -7.15
N TYR A 13 -2.60 8.37 -6.44
CA TYR A 13 -2.14 8.60 -5.08
C TYR A 13 -3.32 9.08 -4.24
N THR A 14 -3.65 8.33 -3.19
CA THR A 14 -4.75 8.67 -2.28
C THR A 14 -4.22 8.87 -0.87
N LEU A 15 -4.72 9.92 -0.22
CA LEU A 15 -4.36 10.31 1.14
C LEU A 15 -5.54 10.16 2.08
N SER A 16 -5.26 9.85 3.34
CA SER A 16 -6.26 9.85 4.40
C SER A 16 -6.76 11.24 4.73
N THR A 17 -7.90 11.33 5.42
CA THR A 17 -8.44 12.61 5.90
C THR A 17 -7.64 13.25 7.04
N LEU A 18 -6.65 12.55 7.60
CA LEU A 18 -5.71 13.10 8.59
C LEU A 18 -4.44 13.67 7.97
N ASP A 19 -4.22 13.44 6.68
CA ASP A 19 -3.08 13.97 5.94
C ASP A 19 -3.45 15.28 5.25
N GLY A 20 -2.44 16.14 5.01
CA GLY A 20 -2.65 17.40 4.30
C GLY A 20 -2.84 17.18 2.79
N ASP A 21 -3.61 18.05 2.13
CA ASP A 21 -3.87 18.01 0.68
C ASP A 21 -2.62 17.94 -0.21
N TYR A 22 -1.46 18.33 0.34
CA TYR A 22 -0.16 18.38 -0.34
C TYR A 22 0.94 17.65 0.43
N ASP A 23 0.58 16.79 1.39
CA ASP A 23 1.59 15.96 2.07
C ASP A 23 2.32 15.11 1.03
N GLY A 24 3.65 15.13 1.11
CA GLY A 24 4.50 14.35 0.21
C GLY A 24 4.31 12.85 0.42
N PRO A 25 4.87 12.02 -0.48
CA PRO A 25 4.73 10.58 -0.38
C PRO A 25 5.38 10.05 0.89
N SER A 26 4.81 8.96 1.41
CA SER A 26 5.27 8.00 2.40
C SER A 26 5.10 8.40 3.86
N GLN A 27 5.34 9.66 4.25
CA GLN A 27 5.23 10.06 5.64
C GLN A 27 3.80 10.49 6.00
N ASN A 28 2.87 9.53 6.02
CA ASN A 28 1.43 9.77 6.16
C ASN A 28 0.76 8.88 7.24
N TYR A 29 -0.48 9.20 7.60
CA TYR A 29 -1.30 8.36 8.50
C TYR A 29 -1.92 7.18 7.77
N LEU A 30 -2.33 7.39 6.53
CA LEU A 30 -2.57 6.33 5.55
C LEU A 30 -2.46 6.94 4.16
N ASP A 31 -1.63 6.32 3.32
CA ASP A 31 -1.63 6.55 1.89
C ASP A 31 -1.78 5.24 1.12
N VAL A 32 -2.24 5.34 -0.12
CA VAL A 32 -2.25 4.23 -1.07
C VAL A 32 -1.78 4.70 -2.43
N TYR A 33 -0.76 4.04 -2.95
CA TYR A 33 -0.25 4.24 -4.30
C TYR A 33 -0.79 3.16 -5.21
N VAL A 34 -1.14 3.56 -6.43
CA VAL A 34 -1.29 2.64 -7.56
C VAL A 34 -0.19 2.97 -8.54
N GLU A 35 0.64 1.99 -8.90
CA GLU A 35 1.77 2.22 -9.80
C GLU A 35 2.10 1.01 -10.69
N HIS A 36 3.02 1.21 -11.64
CA HIS A 36 3.54 0.13 -12.48
C HIS A 36 5.06 -0.01 -12.29
N ASN A 37 5.46 -1.11 -11.69
CA ASN A 37 6.86 -1.47 -11.59
C ASN A 37 7.35 -2.16 -12.84
N TYR A 38 8.39 -1.61 -13.47
CA TYR A 38 8.93 -2.16 -14.71
C TYR A 38 9.98 -3.24 -14.43
N LEU A 39 9.57 -4.51 -14.51
CA LEU A 39 10.45 -5.67 -14.42
C LEU A 39 10.09 -6.66 -15.53
N ASN A 40 10.74 -6.50 -16.69
CA ASN A 40 10.42 -7.21 -17.94
C ASN A 40 9.00 -6.93 -18.47
N GLY A 41 8.50 -5.72 -18.20
CA GLY A 41 7.13 -5.26 -18.45
C GLY A 41 6.56 -4.59 -17.19
N GLY A 42 5.48 -3.84 -17.33
CA GLY A 42 4.86 -3.13 -16.20
C GLY A 42 3.96 -4.06 -15.38
N ARG A 43 4.27 -4.15 -14.08
CA ARG A 43 3.51 -4.88 -13.06
C ARG A 43 2.72 -3.89 -12.20
N PRO A 44 1.39 -3.98 -12.18
CA PRO A 44 0.57 -3.22 -11.25
C PRO A 44 0.96 -3.50 -9.82
N ARG A 45 1.11 -2.45 -9.05
CA ARG A 45 1.41 -2.51 -7.63
C ARG A 45 0.50 -1.57 -6.86
N PHE A 46 0.04 -2.06 -5.73
CA PHE A 46 -0.43 -1.23 -4.64
C PHE A 46 0.63 -1.16 -3.55
N GLU A 47 0.93 0.05 -3.10
CA GLU A 47 1.73 0.28 -1.89
C GLU A 47 0.83 0.97 -0.87
N PHE A 48 0.86 0.50 0.38
CA PHE A 48 0.08 1.05 1.48
C PHE A 48 1.04 1.49 2.57
N GLN A 49 1.04 2.76 2.95
CA GLN A 49 1.92 3.28 3.98
C GLN A 49 1.14 3.99 5.08
N ASP A 50 1.67 3.87 6.29
CA ASP A 50 1.16 4.52 7.49
C ASP A 50 2.32 4.89 8.43
N ASN A 51 3.34 5.54 7.88
CA ASN A 51 4.60 5.83 8.60
C ASN A 51 4.42 6.72 9.83
N LYS A 52 3.41 7.62 9.83
CA LYS A 52 3.04 8.41 11.03
C LYS A 52 2.43 7.56 12.14
N SER A 53 1.94 6.35 11.81
CA SER A 53 1.36 5.40 12.76
C SER A 53 2.41 4.44 13.37
N VAL A 54 3.68 4.52 12.96
CA VAL A 54 4.75 3.71 13.57
C VAL A 54 4.92 4.07 15.05
N ASN A 55 4.74 3.07 15.91
CA ASN A 55 4.88 3.16 17.35
C ASN A 55 6.31 2.85 17.79
N TYR A 56 6.92 3.82 18.46
CA TYR A 56 8.29 3.77 18.98
C TYR A 56 8.38 3.47 20.49
N SER A 57 7.25 3.37 21.18
CA SER A 57 7.18 3.23 22.65
C SER A 57 7.42 1.79 23.14
N TYR A 58 7.42 0.79 22.24
CA TYR A 58 7.60 -0.63 22.56
C TYR A 58 8.99 -1.17 22.19
N GLY A 59 10.01 -0.29 22.21
CA GLY A 59 11.40 -0.66 21.95
C GLY A 59 11.84 -0.40 20.51
N ALA A 60 12.90 -1.09 20.10
CA ALA A 60 13.48 -0.92 18.76
C ALA A 60 12.53 -1.46 17.67
N VAL A 61 12.48 -0.73 16.55
CA VAL A 61 11.78 -1.09 15.32
C VAL A 61 12.77 -1.83 14.39
N PRO A 62 12.35 -2.82 13.58
CA PRO A 62 11.01 -3.42 13.53
C PRO A 62 10.69 -4.29 14.74
N ASN A 63 9.43 -4.26 15.18
CA ASN A 63 8.89 -5.12 16.23
C ASN A 63 7.46 -5.55 15.87
N ASN A 64 6.98 -6.67 16.43
CA ASN A 64 5.60 -7.11 16.18
C ASN A 64 4.69 -6.69 17.34
N LEU A 65 3.73 -5.80 17.07
CA LEU A 65 2.79 -5.28 18.06
C LEU A 65 1.34 -5.71 17.79
N ILE A 66 1.09 -6.60 16.83
CA ILE A 66 -0.25 -7.00 16.37
C ILE A 66 -1.16 -7.45 17.53
N THR A 67 -0.61 -8.21 18.47
CA THR A 67 -1.34 -8.72 19.65
C THR A 67 -1.14 -7.87 20.91
N THR A 68 -0.42 -6.76 20.79
CA THR A 68 0.01 -5.93 21.93
C THR A 68 -0.81 -4.65 22.03
N THR A 69 -1.02 -3.95 20.93
CA THR A 69 -1.72 -2.65 20.92
C THR A 69 -2.29 -2.34 19.54
N GLU A 70 -3.35 -1.54 19.51
CA GLU A 70 -3.89 -0.97 18.27
C GLU A 70 -3.24 0.36 17.89
N ASN A 71 -2.50 1.00 18.81
CA ASN A 71 -1.64 2.12 18.45
C ASN A 71 -0.34 1.60 17.81
N ARG A 72 -0.41 1.23 16.53
CA ARG A 72 0.69 0.64 15.76
C ARG A 72 0.48 0.88 14.26
N SER A 73 1.56 0.83 13.49
CA SER A 73 1.47 0.75 12.04
C SER A 73 0.97 -0.61 11.57
N THR A 74 0.54 -0.66 10.31
CA THR A 74 0.01 -1.82 9.60
C THR A 74 0.80 -2.19 8.36
N GLY A 75 1.72 -1.31 7.91
CA GLY A 75 2.56 -1.52 6.73
C GLY A 75 3.68 -2.53 6.95
N GLY A 76 4.37 -2.55 8.09
CA GLY A 76 5.56 -3.40 8.27
C GLY A 76 6.25 -3.27 9.62
N CYS A 77 6.56 -2.05 10.02
CA CYS A 77 7.43 -1.75 11.15
C CYS A 77 6.91 -2.21 12.51
N ASN A 78 5.59 -2.18 12.73
CA ASN A 78 4.97 -2.74 13.93
C ASN A 78 4.26 -4.09 13.71
N GLY A 79 4.60 -4.78 12.62
CA GLY A 79 4.02 -6.06 12.22
C GLY A 79 2.92 -5.93 11.18
N VAL A 80 2.77 -6.98 10.38
CA VAL A 80 1.78 -7.13 9.30
C VAL A 80 0.91 -8.34 9.60
N VAL A 81 -0.41 -8.19 9.53
CA VAL A 81 -1.36 -9.26 9.89
C VAL A 81 -1.64 -10.18 8.69
N GLU A 82 -1.50 -9.63 7.49
CA GLU A 82 -1.77 -10.32 6.23
C GLU A 82 -0.76 -11.43 5.96
N SER A 83 -1.26 -12.57 5.49
CA SER A 83 -0.41 -13.63 5.01
C SER A 83 0.13 -13.32 3.61
N ASN A 84 1.36 -13.77 3.33
CA ASN A 84 2.00 -13.71 2.00
C ASN A 84 1.96 -12.32 1.35
N ILE A 85 2.23 -11.28 2.12
CA ILE A 85 2.42 -9.93 1.62
C ILE A 85 3.88 -9.51 1.80
N TYR A 86 4.41 -8.77 0.84
CA TYR A 86 5.72 -8.15 0.98
C TYR A 86 5.57 -6.85 1.77
N SER A 87 6.50 -6.58 2.68
CA SER A 87 6.52 -5.36 3.48
C SER A 87 7.95 -4.90 3.71
N GLU A 88 8.16 -3.59 3.73
CA GLU A 88 9.45 -2.99 4.06
C GLU A 88 9.35 -2.22 5.38
N CYS A 89 10.46 -2.21 6.12
CA CYS A 89 10.61 -1.39 7.30
C CYS A 89 12.09 -1.04 7.48
N PHE A 90 12.41 0.25 7.36
CA PHE A 90 13.79 0.71 7.52
C PHE A 90 13.88 2.16 7.98
N ASN A 91 15.00 2.52 8.59
CA ASN A 91 15.24 3.87 9.06
C ASN A 91 15.55 4.80 7.87
N PHE A 92 14.68 5.79 7.64
CA PHE A 92 14.80 6.80 6.58
C PHE A 92 15.44 8.12 7.07
N GLY A 93 16.17 8.06 8.19
CA GLY A 93 16.86 9.19 8.82
C GLY A 93 16.00 9.96 9.81
N THR A 94 14.87 10.51 9.36
CA THR A 94 13.98 11.35 10.21
C THR A 94 12.76 10.60 10.72
N TYR A 95 12.39 9.49 10.09
CA TYR A 95 11.32 8.58 10.47
C TYR A 95 11.65 7.16 10.00
N TRP A 96 10.87 6.17 10.40
CA TRP A 96 10.95 4.83 9.84
C TRP A 96 9.98 4.68 8.67
N TYR A 97 10.54 4.40 7.49
CA TYR A 97 9.76 4.02 6.33
C TYR A 97 9.12 2.66 6.59
N ASN A 98 7.83 2.54 6.26
CA ASN A 98 7.01 1.37 6.52
C ASN A 98 5.98 1.24 5.39
N ASP A 99 5.96 0.09 4.73
CA ASP A 99 4.95 -0.18 3.71
C ASP A 99 4.65 -1.65 3.60
N LYS A 100 3.50 -1.95 2.99
CA LYS A 100 3.21 -3.27 2.42
C LYS A 100 2.78 -3.12 0.98
N GLN A 101 3.05 -4.17 0.21
CA GLN A 101 2.92 -4.13 -1.24
C GLN A 101 2.13 -5.33 -1.77
N LEU A 102 1.21 -5.06 -2.69
CA LEU A 102 0.55 -6.06 -3.52
C LEU A 102 1.02 -5.87 -4.95
N THR A 103 1.75 -6.84 -5.49
CA THR A 103 2.25 -6.78 -6.87
C THR A 103 1.57 -7.83 -7.73
N GLY A 104 0.94 -7.38 -8.81
CA GLY A 104 0.30 -8.23 -9.81
C GLY A 104 1.26 -8.84 -10.84
N PRO A 105 0.72 -9.58 -11.81
CA PRO A 105 1.48 -10.09 -12.95
C PRO A 105 1.94 -8.95 -13.88
N VAL A 106 2.81 -9.28 -14.84
CA VAL A 106 3.15 -8.35 -15.93
C VAL A 106 1.94 -8.22 -16.84
N VAL A 107 1.38 -7.02 -16.97
CA VAL A 107 0.24 -6.75 -17.85
C VAL A 107 0.52 -5.66 -18.89
N PHE A 108 1.42 -4.72 -18.59
CA PHE A 108 1.91 -3.76 -19.57
C PHE A 108 3.10 -4.34 -20.35
N GLN A 109 2.85 -4.76 -21.58
CA GLN A 109 3.80 -5.42 -22.46
C GLN A 109 4.73 -4.42 -23.17
N PRO A 110 6.02 -4.77 -23.36
CA PRO A 110 6.98 -3.91 -24.06
C PRO A 110 6.85 -3.93 -25.58
N ASN A 111 6.16 -4.92 -26.15
CA ASN A 111 6.00 -5.13 -27.59
C ASN A 111 4.53 -4.97 -28.01
N PRO A 112 4.25 -4.59 -29.28
CA PRO A 112 2.89 -4.48 -29.79
C PRO A 112 2.05 -5.75 -29.59
N GLY A 113 0.78 -5.57 -29.22
CA GLY A 113 -0.17 -6.64 -28.89
C GLY A 113 -1.05 -6.29 -27.67
N PRO A 114 -1.85 -7.22 -27.16
CA PRO A 114 -2.66 -7.00 -25.97
C PRO A 114 -1.81 -6.52 -24.78
N GLY A 115 -2.25 -5.42 -24.14
CA GLY A 115 -1.53 -4.82 -23.04
C GLY A 115 -0.28 -4.04 -23.44
N TYR A 116 -0.06 -3.75 -24.74
CA TYR A 116 1.09 -2.95 -25.16
C TYR A 116 1.08 -1.59 -24.47
N LYS A 117 2.20 -1.24 -23.84
CA LYS A 117 2.33 -0.04 -23.00
C LYS A 117 2.13 1.29 -23.74
N ASN A 118 2.19 1.30 -25.08
CA ASN A 118 1.97 2.50 -25.89
C ASN A 118 0.55 2.59 -26.45
N ASP A 119 -0.33 1.64 -26.10
CA ASP A 119 -1.76 1.69 -26.42
C ASP A 119 -2.56 2.25 -25.23
N TRP A 120 -3.79 2.67 -25.50
CA TRP A 120 -4.75 2.96 -24.43
C TRP A 120 -5.15 1.67 -23.73
N ASN A 121 -4.85 1.59 -22.44
CA ASN A 121 -5.24 0.50 -21.57
C ASN A 121 -6.17 1.06 -20.49
N PHE A 122 -7.18 0.28 -20.10
CA PHE A 122 -8.12 0.66 -19.06
C PHE A 122 -7.69 0.05 -17.72
N VAL A 123 -7.60 0.89 -16.70
CA VAL A 123 -7.17 0.52 -15.35
C VAL A 123 -8.27 0.89 -14.37
N GLU A 124 -8.60 -0.05 -13.48
CA GLU A 124 -9.49 0.18 -12.36
C GLU A 124 -8.83 -0.34 -11.08
N ALA A 125 -8.90 0.45 -10.02
CA ALA A 125 -8.46 0.07 -8.68
C ALA A 125 -9.59 0.33 -7.69
N TYR A 126 -9.82 -0.62 -6.79
CA TYR A 126 -10.83 -0.53 -5.74
C TYR A 126 -10.20 -0.80 -4.38
N PHE A 127 -10.53 0.07 -3.43
CA PHE A 127 -10.09 -0.03 -2.05
C PHE A 127 -11.30 0.13 -1.14
N GLN A 128 -11.48 -0.84 -0.24
CA GLN A 128 -12.42 -0.76 0.86
C GLN A 128 -11.65 -0.88 2.16
N LEU A 129 -11.72 0.16 2.99
CA LEU A 129 -11.11 0.13 4.31
C LEU A 129 -11.69 -1.03 5.15
N ASN A 130 -10.84 -1.60 6.00
CA ASN A 130 -11.26 -2.63 6.92
C ASN A 130 -12.23 -2.11 7.99
N THR A 131 -12.93 -3.04 8.63
CA THR A 131 -13.80 -2.77 9.77
C THR A 131 -13.00 -2.60 11.06
N ILE A 132 -13.62 -1.89 12.02
CA ILE A 132 -13.14 -1.78 13.40
C ILE A 132 -14.22 -2.40 14.30
N VAL A 133 -13.87 -3.44 15.06
CA VAL A 133 -14.78 -4.13 15.98
C VAL A 133 -14.20 -4.04 17.38
N ASN A 134 -14.98 -3.48 18.33
CA ASN A 134 -14.54 -3.25 19.72
C ASN A 134 -13.19 -2.54 19.84
N GLY A 135 -12.93 -1.59 18.94
CA GLY A 135 -11.68 -0.83 18.90
C GLY A 135 -10.48 -1.61 18.34
N VAL A 136 -10.70 -2.74 17.65
CA VAL A 136 -9.65 -3.53 16.99
C VAL A 136 -9.91 -3.59 15.49
N GLY A 137 -8.89 -3.26 14.69
CA GLY A 137 -8.93 -3.41 13.25
C GLY A 137 -8.98 -4.87 12.82
N GLN A 138 -9.95 -5.21 11.98
CA GLN A 138 -10.08 -6.55 11.40
C GLN A 138 -9.33 -6.62 10.07
N ALA A 139 -8.74 -7.76 9.74
CA ALA A 139 -8.11 -7.98 8.45
C ALA A 139 -9.17 -8.38 7.41
N ASP A 140 -10.06 -7.45 7.06
CA ASP A 140 -11.21 -7.67 6.17
C ASP A 140 -11.42 -6.57 5.12
N GLY A 141 -10.42 -5.69 4.95
CA GLY A 141 -10.41 -4.69 3.88
C GLY A 141 -10.17 -5.32 2.52
N VAL A 142 -10.63 -4.62 1.47
CA VAL A 142 -10.57 -5.10 0.09
C VAL A 142 -9.60 -4.26 -0.72
N ALA A 143 -8.69 -4.91 -1.44
CA ALA A 143 -7.84 -4.31 -2.47
C ALA A 143 -7.98 -5.10 -3.77
N GLN A 144 -8.48 -4.44 -4.82
CA GLN A 144 -8.68 -5.07 -6.12
C GLN A 144 -8.15 -4.21 -7.25
N TYR A 145 -7.58 -4.85 -8.27
CA TYR A 145 -7.07 -4.21 -9.48
C TYR A 145 -7.56 -4.94 -10.73
N TRP A 146 -8.09 -4.19 -11.70
CA TRP A 146 -8.43 -4.70 -13.03
C TRP A 146 -7.58 -4.03 -14.10
N PHE A 147 -7.10 -4.84 -15.03
CA PHE A 147 -6.43 -4.38 -16.24
C PHE A 147 -7.24 -4.83 -17.46
N ASN A 148 -7.67 -3.87 -18.29
CA ASN A 148 -8.53 -4.11 -19.45
C ASN A 148 -9.73 -5.02 -19.11
N GLY A 149 -10.37 -4.76 -17.97
CA GLY A 149 -11.53 -5.52 -17.46
C GLY A 149 -11.20 -6.87 -16.80
N THR A 150 -9.94 -7.29 -16.74
CA THR A 150 -9.51 -8.54 -16.09
C THR A 150 -9.04 -8.26 -14.67
N LEU A 151 -9.67 -8.89 -13.66
CA LEU A 151 -9.24 -8.83 -12.25
C LEU A 151 -7.90 -9.57 -12.08
N ILE A 152 -6.86 -8.89 -11.62
CA ILE A 152 -5.49 -9.43 -11.49
C ILE A 152 -4.89 -9.31 -10.09
N ILE A 153 -5.44 -8.45 -9.24
CA ILE A 153 -5.17 -8.42 -7.79
C ILE A 153 -6.54 -8.50 -7.13
N ASP A 154 -6.71 -9.45 -6.21
CA ASP A 154 -7.98 -9.69 -5.52
C ASP A 154 -7.70 -10.10 -4.07
N ARG A 155 -7.70 -9.11 -3.17
CA ARG A 155 -7.44 -9.31 -1.74
C ARG A 155 -8.62 -8.83 -0.92
N HIS A 156 -8.97 -9.62 0.09
CA HIS A 156 -10.08 -9.38 1.01
C HIS A 156 -9.65 -9.49 2.48
N ASP A 157 -8.35 -9.38 2.73
CA ASP A 157 -7.72 -9.56 4.02
C ASP A 157 -6.84 -8.37 4.42
N ILE A 158 -7.02 -7.20 3.80
CA ILE A 158 -6.13 -6.06 3.99
C ILE A 158 -6.52 -5.26 5.24
N LEU A 159 -5.56 -5.02 6.13
CA LEU A 159 -5.71 -4.16 7.29
C LEU A 159 -5.13 -2.77 6.98
N TYR A 160 -5.97 -1.83 6.55
CA TYR A 160 -5.57 -0.45 6.26
C TYR A 160 -5.35 0.40 7.50
N ARG A 161 -6.13 0.15 8.55
CA ARG A 161 -6.19 0.99 9.75
C ARG A 161 -6.54 0.17 10.99
N THR A 162 -6.03 0.64 12.12
CA THR A 162 -6.27 0.05 13.44
C THR A 162 -7.31 0.85 14.22
N GLY A 163 -7.63 0.38 15.43
CA GLY A 163 -8.46 1.13 16.38
C GLY A 163 -7.89 2.47 16.86
N ALA A 164 -6.60 2.76 16.61
CA ALA A 164 -6.03 4.07 16.94
C ALA A 164 -6.56 5.19 16.04
N HIS A 165 -6.90 4.86 14.80
CA HIS A 165 -7.42 5.81 13.81
C HIS A 165 -8.70 5.25 13.13
N PRO A 166 -9.82 5.14 13.89
CA PRO A 166 -11.01 4.41 13.45
C PRO A 166 -11.89 5.20 12.47
N THR A 167 -11.49 6.39 12.02
CA THR A 167 -12.25 7.24 11.10
C THR A 167 -11.37 7.92 10.05
N LEU A 168 -10.21 7.33 9.72
CA LEU A 168 -9.35 7.79 8.62
C LEU A 168 -10.12 7.94 7.30
#